data_AF-A0A6J4G0P9-F1
#
_entry.id   AF-A0A6J4G0P9-F1
#
_cell.length_a   1.000
_cell.length_b   1.000
_cell.length_c   1.000
_cell.angle_alpha   90.00
_cell.angle_beta   90.00
_cell.angle_gamma   90.00
#
_symmetry.space_group_name_H-M   'P 1'
#
loop_
_entity.id
_entity.type
_entity.pdbx_description
1 polymer ?
#
loop_
_entity_poly.entity_id
_entity_poly.type
_entity_poly.pdbx_seq_one_letter_code
_entity_poly.pdbx_strand_id
1 'polypeptide(L)'
;MSRKWFVGLAGVLLAAIAAGVWRTQLDEQRPIDPAPLNKYRETFVAKYRREECLVRIDFTYKGEWTDKLNERVFRNLMRFIAEDRPQTGGFWWTLSPAEGQMFVQISDDCPRRYDHMRDWAASFARRHDNPRFTVSDDHVKPGPDTLDHRTEDWLD
;
A
#
# COMPACT_ATOMS: atom_id res chain seq x y z
N MET A 1 -24.53 -26.40 33.05
CA MET A 1 -24.23 -26.14 31.62
C MET A 1 -23.11 -27.06 31.18
N SER A 2 -23.36 -27.88 30.14
CA SER A 2 -22.50 -29.01 29.76
C SER A 2 -21.24 -28.56 29.02
N ARG A 3 -20.08 -29.01 29.53
CA ARG A 3 -18.70 -28.82 29.02
C ARG A 3 -18.53 -29.13 27.51
N LYS A 4 -19.47 -29.88 26.92
CA LYS A 4 -19.48 -30.28 25.51
C LYS A 4 -19.79 -29.13 24.53
N TRP A 5 -20.54 -28.12 24.96
CA TRP A 5 -20.89 -26.97 24.10
C TRP A 5 -19.70 -26.02 23.87
N PHE A 6 -18.84 -25.85 24.88
CA PHE A 6 -17.63 -25.02 24.78
C PHE A 6 -16.59 -25.60 23.83
N VAL A 7 -16.45 -26.93 23.75
CA VAL A 7 -15.50 -27.59 22.84
C VAL A 7 -15.93 -27.44 21.37
N GLY A 8 -17.24 -27.55 21.10
CA GLY A 8 -17.79 -27.34 19.75
C GLY A 8 -17.62 -25.89 19.26
N LEU A 9 -17.87 -24.91 20.13
CA LEU A 9 -17.69 -23.49 19.82
C LEU A 9 -16.22 -23.10 19.62
N ALA A 10 -15.32 -23.63 20.45
CA ALA A 10 -13.88 -23.41 20.30
C ALA A 10 -13.33 -24.02 19.00
N GLY A 11 -13.81 -25.21 18.61
CA GLY A 11 -13.41 -25.86 17.35
C GLY A 11 -13.84 -25.09 16.11
N VAL A 12 -15.07 -24.57 16.08
CA VAL A 12 -15.57 -23.74 14.98
C VAL A 12 -14.81 -22.41 14.89
N LEU A 13 -14.50 -21.78 16.02
CA LEU A 13 -13.74 -20.52 16.06
C LEU A 13 -12.31 -20.71 15.52
N LEU A 14 -11.64 -21.79 15.94
CA LEU A 14 -10.28 -22.12 15.48
C LEU A 14 -10.23 -22.44 13.98
N ALA A 15 -11.22 -23.17 13.46
CA ALA A 15 -11.33 -23.45 12.03
C ALA A 15 -11.56 -22.18 11.20
N ALA A 16 -12.38 -21.26 11.69
CA ALA A 16 -12.62 -19.97 11.03
C ALA A 16 -11.36 -19.08 11.02
N ILE A 17 -10.60 -19.04 12.13
CA ILE A 17 -9.33 -18.31 12.22
C ILE A 17 -8.30 -18.93 11.25
N ALA A 18 -8.15 -20.25 11.25
CA ALA A 18 -7.22 -20.94 10.36
C ALA A 18 -7.55 -20.74 8.88
N ALA A 19 -8.84 -20.81 8.51
CA ALA A 19 -9.30 -20.53 7.15
C ALA A 19 -9.06 -19.06 6.75
N GLY A 20 -9.26 -18.13 7.67
CA GLY A 20 -8.95 -16.71 7.47
C GLY A 20 -7.45 -16.47 7.21
N VAL A 21 -6.58 -17.04 8.06
CA VAL A 21 -5.12 -16.94 7.93
C VAL A 21 -4.62 -17.60 6.63
N TRP A 22 -5.17 -18.76 6.27
CA TRP A 22 -4.82 -19.45 5.03
C TRP A 22 -5.16 -18.61 3.79
N ARG A 23 -6.34 -18.00 3.78
CA ARG A 23 -6.79 -17.15 2.67
C ARG A 23 -5.96 -15.88 2.54
N THR A 24 -5.61 -15.22 3.65
CA THR A 24 -4.75 -14.03 3.61
C THR A 24 -3.35 -14.35 3.11
N GLN A 25 -2.77 -15.48 3.53
CA GLN A 25 -1.45 -15.92 3.04
C GLN A 25 -1.46 -16.25 1.54
N LEU A 26 -2.49 -16.95 1.06
CA LEU A 26 -2.64 -17.23 -0.37
C LEU A 26 -2.83 -15.96 -1.19
N ASP A 27 -3.67 -15.04 -0.72
CA ASP A 27 -3.83 -13.74 -1.36
C ASP A 27 -2.52 -12.97 -1.34
N GLU A 28 -1.73 -13.03 -0.28
CA GLU A 28 -0.41 -12.41 -0.22
C GLU A 28 0.60 -13.04 -1.17
N GLN A 29 0.44 -14.28 -1.61
CA GLN A 29 1.36 -14.94 -2.53
C GLN A 29 0.91 -14.91 -3.99
N ARG A 30 -0.39 -14.71 -4.27
CA ARG A 30 -0.87 -14.71 -5.66
C ARG A 30 -0.21 -13.61 -6.50
N PRO A 31 0.05 -13.82 -7.79
CA PRO A 31 0.52 -12.78 -8.69
C PRO A 31 -0.35 -11.52 -8.62
N ILE A 32 0.30 -10.36 -8.77
CA ILE A 32 -0.40 -9.08 -8.95
C ILE A 32 -0.91 -9.04 -10.39
N ASP A 33 -2.17 -8.69 -10.59
CA ASP A 33 -2.77 -8.48 -11.91
C ASP A 33 -2.55 -7.03 -12.37
N PRO A 34 -1.68 -6.75 -13.35
CA PRO A 34 -1.45 -5.40 -13.84
C PRO A 34 -2.51 -4.95 -14.86
N ALA A 35 -3.39 -5.84 -15.33
CA ALA A 35 -4.32 -5.53 -16.42
C ALA A 35 -5.22 -4.31 -16.16
N PRO A 36 -5.77 -4.07 -14.95
CA PRO A 36 -6.60 -2.90 -14.69
C PRO A 36 -5.82 -1.59 -14.84
N LEU A 37 -4.59 -1.53 -14.32
CA LEU A 37 -3.71 -0.37 -14.47
C LEU A 37 -3.27 -0.16 -15.92
N ASN A 38 -2.86 -1.23 -16.61
CA ASN A 38 -2.47 -1.13 -18.02
C ASN A 38 -3.60 -0.57 -18.88
N LYS A 39 -4.83 -1.07 -18.67
CA LYS A 39 -6.03 -0.58 -19.34
C LYS A 39 -6.29 0.90 -19.04
N TYR A 40 -6.08 1.35 -17.81
CA TYR A 40 -6.18 2.77 -17.47
C TYR A 40 -5.14 3.60 -18.25
N ARG A 41 -3.89 3.13 -18.28
CA ARG A 41 -2.77 3.81 -18.92
C ARG A 41 -2.90 3.96 -20.43
N GLU A 42 -3.62 3.08 -21.12
CA GLU A 42 -3.92 3.20 -22.56
C GLU A 42 -4.59 4.53 -22.94
N THR A 43 -5.34 5.13 -22.01
CA THR A 43 -6.06 6.40 -22.24
C THR A 43 -5.57 7.53 -21.34
N PHE A 44 -4.47 7.30 -20.62
CA PHE A 44 -3.94 8.26 -19.65
C PHE A 44 -3.37 9.49 -20.37
N VAL A 45 -3.76 10.66 -19.87
CA VAL A 45 -3.21 11.95 -20.26
C VAL A 45 -2.85 12.67 -18.98
N ALA A 46 -1.60 13.12 -18.87
CA ALA A 46 -1.13 13.85 -17.69
C ALA A 46 -1.92 15.16 -17.53
N LYS A 47 -2.68 15.27 -16.43
CA LYS A 47 -3.48 16.46 -16.09
C LYS A 47 -2.85 17.31 -15.00
N TYR A 48 -1.92 16.74 -14.25
CA TYR A 48 -1.33 17.33 -13.05
C TYR A 48 0.20 17.33 -13.17
N ARG A 49 0.84 18.30 -12.52
CA ARG A 49 2.30 18.25 -12.36
C ARG A 49 2.63 17.17 -11.34
N ARG A 50 3.74 16.46 -11.56
CA ARG A 50 4.18 15.36 -10.67
C ARG A 50 4.24 15.77 -9.20
N GLU A 51 4.80 16.95 -8.94
CA GLU A 51 4.87 17.57 -7.61
C GLU A 51 3.52 17.72 -6.90
N GLU A 52 2.44 17.93 -7.64
CA GLU A 52 1.07 18.09 -7.09
C GLU A 52 0.48 16.76 -6.61
N CYS A 53 1.15 15.65 -6.95
CA CYS A 53 0.68 14.29 -6.71
C CYS A 53 1.52 13.55 -5.66
N LEU A 54 2.41 14.26 -4.97
CA LEU A 54 3.25 13.73 -3.90
C LEU A 54 2.49 13.64 -2.57
N VAL A 55 2.71 12.54 -1.85
CA VAL A 55 2.17 12.28 -0.52
C VAL A 55 3.30 11.82 0.40
N ARG A 56 3.40 12.46 1.58
CA ARG A 56 4.23 11.95 2.68
C ARG A 56 3.40 11.04 3.57
N ILE A 57 4.00 9.93 3.94
CA ILE A 57 3.47 8.92 4.82
C ILE A 57 4.47 8.73 5.95
N ASP A 58 4.11 9.15 7.14
CA ASP A 58 4.89 8.91 8.35
C ASP A 58 4.55 7.51 8.89
N PHE A 59 5.52 6.76 9.39
CA PHE A 59 5.26 5.45 9.97
C PHE A 59 6.02 5.18 11.26
N THR A 60 5.38 4.39 12.11
CA THR A 60 6.00 3.84 13.32
C THR A 60 6.24 2.36 13.15
N TYR A 61 7.45 1.92 13.44
CA TYR A 61 7.83 0.51 13.41
C TYR A 61 8.70 0.17 14.62
N LYS A 62 8.30 -0.86 15.37
CA LYS A 62 9.07 -1.39 16.50
C LYS A 62 9.75 -2.69 16.06
N GLY A 63 10.96 -2.59 15.55
CA GLY A 63 11.75 -3.73 15.12
C GLY A 63 12.88 -3.34 14.17
N GLU A 64 13.62 -4.34 13.71
CA GLU A 64 14.61 -4.19 12.65
C GLU A 64 13.91 -4.11 11.29
N TRP A 65 14.25 -3.08 10.50
CA TRP A 65 13.76 -2.94 9.15
C TRP A 65 14.51 -3.91 8.25
N THR A 66 13.79 -4.87 7.66
CA THR A 66 14.39 -5.94 6.84
C THR A 66 13.94 -5.81 5.39
N ASP A 67 14.72 -6.38 4.46
CA ASP A 67 14.37 -6.41 3.04
C ASP A 67 13.00 -7.09 2.81
N LYS A 68 12.72 -8.17 3.54
CA LYS A 68 11.42 -8.86 3.49
C LYS A 68 10.26 -7.95 3.91
N LEU A 69 10.48 -7.06 4.87
CA LEU A 69 9.47 -6.07 5.25
C LEU A 69 9.32 -5.01 4.16
N ASN A 70 10.43 -4.53 3.61
CA ASN A 70 10.43 -3.56 2.51
C ASN A 70 9.66 -4.10 1.29
N GLU A 71 9.97 -5.33 0.87
CA GLU A 71 9.28 -6.04 -0.21
C GLU A 71 7.77 -6.19 0.07
N ARG A 72 7.38 -6.47 1.31
CA ARG A 72 5.97 -6.57 1.69
C ARG A 72 5.25 -5.25 1.55
N VAL A 73 5.83 -4.16 2.06
CA VAL A 73 5.26 -2.81 1.95
C VAL A 73 5.12 -2.42 0.49
N PHE A 74 6.19 -2.59 -0.29
CA PHE A 74 6.21 -2.32 -1.72
C PHE A 74 5.14 -3.13 -2.48
N ARG A 75 5.11 -4.45 -2.26
CA ARG A 75 4.17 -5.34 -2.95
C ARG A 75 2.72 -5.04 -2.59
N ASN A 76 2.46 -4.61 -1.35
CA ASN A 76 1.13 -4.18 -0.94
C ASN A 76 0.72 -2.88 -1.66
N LEU A 77 1.62 -1.90 -1.76
CA LEU A 77 1.38 -0.66 -2.51
C LEU A 77 1.18 -0.93 -4.00
N MET A 78 2.04 -1.75 -4.61
CA MET A 78 1.93 -2.20 -6.00
C MET A 78 0.55 -2.79 -6.28
N ARG A 79 0.11 -3.74 -5.44
CA ARG A 79 -1.21 -4.36 -5.61
C ARG A 79 -2.33 -3.35 -5.48
N PHE A 80 -2.26 -2.49 -4.47
CA PHE A 80 -3.29 -1.48 -4.25
C PHE A 80 -3.45 -0.56 -5.46
N ILE A 81 -2.35 -0.11 -6.05
CA ILE A 81 -2.40 0.74 -7.24
C ILE A 81 -2.80 -0.06 -8.48
N ALA A 82 -2.21 -1.23 -8.71
CA ALA A 82 -2.47 -2.02 -9.92
C ALA A 82 -3.91 -2.55 -10.01
N GLU A 83 -4.50 -2.94 -8.87
CA GLU A 83 -5.77 -3.67 -8.83
C GLU A 83 -6.90 -2.87 -8.17
N ASP A 84 -6.65 -2.25 -7.00
CA ASP A 84 -7.71 -1.60 -6.21
C ASP A 84 -7.96 -0.14 -6.65
N ARG A 85 -6.91 0.56 -7.09
CA ARG A 85 -6.92 1.99 -7.44
C ARG A 85 -6.16 2.29 -8.75
N PRO A 86 -6.44 1.61 -9.87
CA PRO A 86 -5.72 1.82 -11.13
C PRO A 86 -5.81 3.25 -11.67
N GLN A 87 -6.85 4.01 -11.28
CA GLN A 87 -7.02 5.41 -11.67
C GLN A 87 -6.01 6.38 -11.06
N THR A 88 -5.17 5.96 -10.11
CA THR A 88 -4.01 6.78 -9.68
C THR A 88 -2.91 6.82 -10.73
N GLY A 89 -3.01 5.98 -11.77
CA GLY A 89 -2.03 5.83 -12.82
C GLY A 89 -0.73 5.19 -12.32
N GLY A 90 0.37 5.51 -12.98
CA GLY A 90 1.69 5.09 -12.55
C GLY A 90 2.03 5.69 -11.18
N PHE A 91 3.03 5.12 -10.53
CA PHE A 91 3.52 5.67 -9.28
C PHE A 91 5.02 5.48 -9.12
N TRP A 92 5.57 6.29 -8.24
CA TRP A 92 6.91 6.18 -7.71
C TRP A 92 6.85 6.25 -6.19
N TRP A 93 7.81 5.64 -5.51
CA TRP A 93 7.91 5.70 -4.06
C TRP A 93 9.36 5.68 -3.60
N THR A 94 9.60 6.27 -2.43
CA THR A 94 10.82 6.05 -1.64
C THR A 94 10.43 5.83 -0.19
N LEU A 95 11.28 5.12 0.54
CA LEU A 95 11.08 4.83 1.94
C LEU A 95 12.40 4.95 2.68
N SER A 96 12.37 5.72 3.77
CA SER A 96 13.47 5.98 4.69
C SER A 96 13.12 5.39 6.06
N PRO A 97 13.61 4.18 6.40
CA PRO A 97 13.37 3.57 7.70
C PRO A 97 13.96 4.38 8.86
N ALA A 98 15.09 5.05 8.61
CA ALA A 98 15.77 5.86 9.59
C ALA A 98 14.94 7.09 10.01
N GLU A 99 14.20 7.68 9.07
CA GLU A 99 13.36 8.85 9.32
C GLU A 99 11.92 8.47 9.68
N GLY A 100 11.55 7.20 9.53
CA GLY A 100 10.16 6.76 9.70
C GLY A 100 9.25 7.37 8.64
N GLN A 101 9.76 7.58 7.44
CA GLN A 101 9.06 8.30 6.38
C GLN A 101 9.06 7.54 5.07
N MET A 102 7.93 7.62 4.37
CA MET A 102 7.74 7.11 3.03
C MET A 102 7.10 8.21 2.20
N PHE A 103 7.52 8.34 0.96
CA PHE A 103 6.91 9.24 0.01
C PHE A 103 6.37 8.43 -1.15
N VAL A 104 5.14 8.74 -1.55
CA VAL A 104 4.50 8.14 -2.71
C VAL A 104 4.06 9.25 -3.63
N GLN A 105 4.43 9.16 -4.90
CA GLN A 105 3.97 10.05 -5.95
C GLN A 105 3.16 9.24 -6.95
N ILE A 106 1.92 9.65 -7.19
CA ILE A 106 1.04 9.06 -8.20
C ILE A 106 1.02 9.94 -9.45
N SER A 107 0.60 9.41 -10.61
CA SER A 107 0.60 10.16 -11.86
C SER A 107 -0.75 10.80 -12.22
N ASP A 108 -1.84 10.40 -11.53
CA ASP A 108 -3.19 10.91 -11.75
C ASP A 108 -4.03 10.93 -10.47
N ASP A 109 -5.22 11.51 -10.56
CA ASP A 109 -6.19 11.69 -9.46
C ASP A 109 -5.57 12.38 -8.23
N CYS A 110 -4.68 13.33 -8.51
CA CYS A 110 -3.88 14.04 -7.51
C CYS A 110 -4.70 14.83 -6.47
N PRO A 111 -5.90 15.36 -6.77
CA PRO A 111 -6.79 15.92 -5.75
C PRO A 111 -7.20 14.92 -4.67
N ARG A 112 -7.19 13.62 -4.97
CA ARG A 112 -7.57 12.53 -4.05
C ARG A 112 -6.38 11.72 -3.54
N ARG A 113 -5.15 12.15 -3.81
CA ARG A 113 -3.92 11.42 -3.46
C ARG A 113 -3.84 11.01 -1.99
N TYR A 114 -4.22 11.91 -1.07
CA TYR A 114 -4.19 11.63 0.37
C TYR A 114 -5.21 10.54 0.75
N ASP A 115 -6.41 10.58 0.16
CA ASP A 115 -7.44 9.58 0.39
C ASP A 115 -7.01 8.20 -0.13
N HIS A 116 -6.39 8.15 -1.32
CA HIS A 116 -5.84 6.90 -1.85
C HIS A 116 -4.78 6.31 -0.93
N MET A 117 -3.87 7.14 -0.43
CA MET A 117 -2.82 6.65 0.48
C MET A 117 -3.37 6.27 1.86
N ARG A 118 -4.46 6.89 2.33
CA ARG A 118 -5.14 6.46 3.56
C ARG A 118 -5.83 5.13 3.38
N ASP A 119 -6.50 4.93 2.24
CA ASP A 119 -7.13 3.67 1.88
C ASP A 119 -6.09 2.54 1.77
N TRP A 120 -4.93 2.84 1.19
CA TRP A 120 -3.79 1.94 1.16
C TRP A 120 -3.30 1.60 2.58
N ALA A 121 -3.01 2.60 3.40
CA ALA A 121 -2.55 2.42 4.78
C ALA A 121 -3.55 1.59 5.61
N ALA A 122 -4.85 1.85 5.44
CA ALA A 122 -5.91 1.06 6.07
C ALA A 122 -5.96 -0.38 5.53
N SER A 123 -5.73 -0.58 4.22
CA SER A 123 -5.62 -1.91 3.61
C SER A 123 -4.44 -2.71 4.14
N PHE A 124 -3.29 -2.06 4.31
CA PHE A 124 -2.11 -2.66 4.94
C PHE A 124 -2.40 -3.03 6.39
N ALA A 125 -2.98 -2.10 7.17
CA ALA A 125 -3.30 -2.30 8.59
C ALA A 125 -4.29 -3.47 8.84
N ARG A 126 -5.22 -3.72 7.90
CA ARG A 126 -6.14 -4.88 8.00
C ARG A 126 -5.44 -6.23 7.87
N ARG A 127 -4.25 -6.27 7.24
CA ARG A 127 -3.48 -7.49 7.01
C ARG A 127 -2.26 -7.59 7.93
N HIS A 128 -1.74 -6.45 8.37
CA HIS A 128 -0.49 -6.34 9.10
C HIS A 128 -0.61 -5.27 10.20
N ASP A 129 -0.38 -5.63 11.45
CA ASP A 129 -0.48 -4.68 12.57
C ASP A 129 0.70 -3.70 12.68
N ASN A 130 1.80 -3.96 11.97
CA ASN A 130 3.07 -3.22 12.04
C ASN A 130 3.86 -3.39 10.72
N PRO A 131 4.49 -2.34 10.15
CA PRO A 131 4.46 -0.93 10.53
C PRO A 131 3.07 -0.30 10.44
N ARG A 132 2.86 0.76 11.23
CA ARG A 132 1.65 1.59 11.14
C ARG A 132 1.95 2.84 10.35
N PHE A 133 1.20 3.05 9.28
CA PHE A 133 1.33 4.19 8.37
C PHE A 133 0.29 5.25 8.68
N THR A 134 0.72 6.52 8.66
CA THR A 134 -0.11 7.71 8.84
C THR A 134 0.16 8.65 7.68
N VAL A 135 -0.89 8.99 6.93
CA VAL A 135 -0.76 9.91 5.80
C VAL A 135 -0.79 11.33 6.32
N SER A 136 0.22 12.12 5.93
CA SER A 136 0.23 13.55 6.19
C SER A 136 -0.49 14.30 5.06
N ASP A 137 -1.33 15.26 5.45
CA ASP A 137 -1.98 16.21 4.53
C ASP A 137 -1.10 17.44 4.23
N ASP A 138 0.08 17.52 4.83
CA ASP A 138 1.00 18.62 4.62
C ASP A 138 1.35 18.73 3.13
N HIS A 139 1.44 19.97 2.64
CA HIS A 139 1.96 20.21 1.32
C HIS A 139 3.48 20.04 1.35
N VAL A 140 3.97 18.94 0.78
CA VAL A 140 5.39 18.63 0.74
C VAL A 140 5.97 19.16 -0.55
N LYS A 141 6.99 20.02 -0.44
CA LYS A 141 7.79 20.39 -1.60
C LYS A 141 8.65 19.19 -2.01
N PRO A 142 8.70 18.83 -3.30
CA PRO A 142 9.63 17.82 -3.76
C PRO A 142 11.07 18.20 -3.36
N GLY A 143 11.73 17.36 -2.58
CA GLY A 143 13.18 17.37 -2.43
C GLY A 143 13.87 16.57 -3.55
N PRO A 144 15.22 16.55 -3.57
CA PRO A 144 16.00 15.84 -4.59
C PRO A 144 15.66 14.35 -4.68
N ASP A 145 15.28 13.76 -3.55
CA ASP A 145 14.90 12.35 -3.47
C ASP A 145 13.46 12.10 -3.94
N THR A 146 12.63 13.12 -4.14
CA THR A 146 11.19 13.01 -4.43
C THR A 146 10.78 13.65 -5.78
N LEU A 147 11.65 13.52 -6.79
CA LEU A 147 11.39 13.77 -8.22
C LEU A 147 11.61 15.17 -8.79
N ASP A 148 12.77 15.80 -8.55
CA ASP A 148 13.24 16.86 -9.48
C ASP A 148 14.00 16.30 -10.70
N HIS A 149 14.37 15.01 -10.74
CA HIS A 149 15.36 14.51 -11.72
C HIS A 149 15.08 13.16 -12.41
N ARG A 150 13.87 12.58 -12.37
CA ARG A 150 13.64 11.24 -12.97
C ARG A 150 12.60 11.23 -14.07
N THR A 151 13.05 11.05 -15.30
CA THR A 151 12.22 10.79 -16.48
C THR A 151 11.92 9.30 -16.70
N GLU A 152 12.63 8.38 -16.04
CA GLU A 152 12.77 6.99 -16.55
C GLU A 152 12.16 5.85 -15.72
N ASP A 153 11.69 6.04 -14.48
CA ASP A 153 11.23 4.92 -13.63
C ASP A 153 9.85 5.14 -13.00
N TRP A 154 8.86 5.57 -13.78
CA TRP A 154 7.47 5.26 -13.41
C TRP A 154 7.27 3.80 -13.78
N LEU A 155 6.50 3.02 -13.01
CA LEU A 155 6.17 1.65 -13.43
C LEU A 155 5.54 1.69 -14.82
N ASP A 156 6.37 1.37 -15.83
CA ASP A 156 6.04 1.18 -17.23
C ASP A 156 5.41 -0.18 -17.49
#